data_AF-A0AAD1MFF9-F1
#
_entry.id   AF-A0AAD1MFF9-F1
#
_cell.length_a   1.000
_cell.length_b   1.000
_cell.length_c   1.000
_cell.angle_alpha   90.00
_cell.angle_beta   90.00
_cell.angle_gamma   90.00
#
_symmetry.space_group_name_H-M   'P 1'
#
loop_
_entity.id
_entity.type
_entity.pdbx_description
1 polymer ?
#
loop_
_entity_poly.entity_id
_entity_poly.type
_entity_poly.pdbx_seq_one_letter_code
_entity_poly.pdbx_strand_id
1 'polypeptide(L)'
;MTHRAVVEVGPGTIRRSCCDTESAGAAAALEWIDEPIALVDGEPVEVPDLLRGVLSCPVTAESIEIIHPSWWPKRRVELVTAAAHGLGGDVVTRPRARLLSATFAAAAVVEIATGLVAVTGGAPEISAEPRIGAPDEVAAAVARRVVAVVADRGAAVVIDAPAGVGGAGALAVLIADRLRGAAQVTVIDELPAARGVEAARPPDPDLEPARADPRRRLPLAVAVALAVIAVGLRVQHDPPPEPAAVTNLVEGRVTVQVPADWSLRRVTAGPGSARVEVVSPTDPRLMLHVTQAPAGGDTLAAIAEPLQRAMELAEADAPGVFVGFAPAGSSAGRPAVTYREVRDGHHVDWAVLVDRAVRIGIGCQSGPDGDDALRAVCEQAVRSAHALGLPPAS
;
A
#
# COMPACT_ATOMS: atom_id res chain seq x y z
N MET A 1 16.01 32.09 -18.92
CA MET A 1 15.18 31.77 -17.75
C MET A 1 15.68 30.46 -17.23
N THR A 2 16.16 30.42 -15.99
CA THR A 2 16.64 29.21 -15.34
C THR A 2 15.42 28.33 -15.04
N HIS A 3 15.35 27.12 -15.60
CA HIS A 3 14.18 26.27 -15.44
C HIS A 3 14.22 25.57 -14.08
N ARG A 4 13.20 25.79 -13.25
CA ARG A 4 13.01 25.07 -11.98
C ARG A 4 11.87 24.08 -12.15
N ALA A 5 12.17 22.80 -12.03
CA ALA A 5 11.15 21.75 -12.01
C ALA A 5 10.57 21.64 -10.61
N VAL A 6 9.25 21.69 -10.48
CA VAL A 6 8.52 21.38 -9.24
C VAL A 6 7.79 20.08 -9.47
N VAL A 7 8.10 19.09 -8.63
CA VAL A 7 7.55 17.74 -8.73
C VAL A 7 6.87 17.37 -7.42
N GLU A 8 5.56 17.17 -7.50
CA GLU A 8 4.75 16.64 -6.42
C GLU A 8 4.81 15.12 -6.48
N VAL A 9 5.20 14.49 -5.38
CA VAL A 9 5.33 13.05 -5.29
C VAL A 9 4.36 12.55 -4.23
N GLY A 10 3.30 11.86 -4.64
CA GLY A 10 2.28 11.33 -3.75
C GLY A 10 1.28 12.37 -3.21
N PRO A 11 0.32 11.94 -2.37
CA PRO A 11 0.10 10.55 -1.94
C PRO A 11 -0.59 9.65 -2.98
N GLY A 12 -1.22 10.21 -4.01
CA GLY A 12 -1.96 9.43 -5.02
C GLY A 12 -1.32 9.36 -6.40
N THR A 13 -0.50 10.35 -6.78
CA THR A 13 0.16 10.41 -8.10
C THR A 13 1.48 11.19 -8.01
N ILE A 14 2.26 11.19 -9.08
CA ILE A 14 3.45 12.02 -9.26
C ILE A 14 3.15 13.03 -10.36
N ARG A 15 3.10 14.32 -10.00
CA ARG A 15 2.74 15.41 -10.90
C ARG A 15 3.86 16.43 -11.02
N ARG A 16 4.09 16.91 -12.25
CA ARG A 16 5.08 17.95 -12.55
C ARG A 16 4.37 19.25 -12.86
N SER A 17 4.62 20.31 -12.10
CA SER A 17 3.96 21.61 -12.30
C SER A 17 4.50 22.36 -13.52
N CYS A 18 5.68 22.00 -14.03
CA CYS A 18 6.36 22.74 -15.11
C CYS A 18 5.92 22.34 -16.53
N CYS A 19 5.33 21.15 -16.70
CA CYS A 19 4.88 20.62 -17.99
C CYS A 19 3.50 19.93 -17.91
N ASP A 20 2.80 20.08 -16.77
CA ASP A 20 1.46 19.55 -16.45
C ASP A 20 1.13 18.19 -17.08
N THR A 21 2.04 17.24 -16.91
CA THR A 21 1.89 15.88 -17.42
C THR A 21 2.05 14.92 -16.26
N GLU A 22 0.99 14.16 -15.97
CA GLU A 22 1.07 12.97 -15.14
C GLU A 22 2.07 12.00 -15.78
N SER A 23 3.04 11.54 -14.99
CA SER A 23 4.05 10.61 -15.51
C SER A 23 3.43 9.23 -15.69
N ALA A 24 3.51 8.67 -16.90
CA ALA A 24 3.22 7.26 -17.10
C ALA A 24 4.06 6.43 -16.11
N GLY A 25 3.42 5.54 -15.34
CA GLY A 25 4.08 4.78 -14.28
C GLY A 25 4.12 5.45 -12.90
N ALA A 26 3.55 6.66 -12.72
CA ALA A 26 3.51 7.33 -11.41
C ALA A 26 2.83 6.50 -10.31
N ALA A 27 1.72 5.84 -10.64
CA ALA A 27 1.02 4.96 -9.70
C ALA A 27 1.91 3.79 -9.25
N ALA A 28 2.57 3.11 -10.20
CA ALA A 28 3.49 2.01 -9.90
C ALA A 28 4.71 2.50 -9.11
N ALA A 29 5.25 3.69 -9.44
CA ALA A 29 6.37 4.27 -8.72
C ALA A 29 6.04 4.54 -7.24
N LEU A 30 4.81 4.96 -6.93
CA LEU A 30 4.36 5.18 -5.55
C LEU A 30 4.01 3.88 -4.81
N GLU A 31 3.42 2.91 -5.51
CA GLU A 31 3.05 1.60 -4.97
C GLU A 31 4.30 0.81 -4.54
N TRP A 32 5.28 0.75 -5.44
CA TRP A 32 6.49 -0.05 -5.28
C TRP A 32 7.66 0.75 -4.70
N ILE A 33 7.44 1.99 -4.23
CA ILE A 33 8.51 2.90 -3.78
C ILE A 33 9.41 2.29 -2.69
N ASP A 34 8.88 1.39 -1.87
CA ASP A 34 9.65 0.76 -0.81
C ASP A 34 10.40 -0.49 -1.26
N GLU A 35 10.07 -1.02 -2.43
CA GLU A 35 10.64 -2.22 -3.00
C GLU A 35 11.85 -1.88 -3.89
N PRO A 36 12.79 -2.82 -4.11
CA PRO A 36 13.87 -2.62 -5.08
C PRO A 36 13.37 -2.72 -6.53
N ILE A 37 12.37 -3.56 -6.77
CA ILE A 37 11.80 -3.86 -8.09
C ILE A 37 10.30 -3.60 -8.06
N ALA A 38 9.81 -2.83 -9.03
CA ALA A 38 8.40 -2.65 -9.32
C ALA A 38 7.94 -3.60 -10.41
N LEU A 39 6.68 -4.03 -10.38
CA LEU A 39 6.04 -4.66 -11.53
C LEU A 39 5.21 -3.61 -12.27
N VAL A 40 5.72 -3.14 -13.40
CA VAL A 40 5.02 -2.17 -14.27
C VAL A 40 4.53 -2.91 -15.50
N ASP A 41 3.21 -2.97 -15.69
CA ASP A 41 2.56 -3.72 -16.77
C ASP A 41 2.98 -5.21 -16.85
N GLY A 42 3.39 -5.77 -15.70
CA GLY A 42 3.85 -7.15 -15.57
C GLY A 42 5.37 -7.36 -15.74
N GLU A 43 6.11 -6.32 -16.13
CA GLU A 43 7.56 -6.37 -16.28
C GLU A 43 8.27 -5.89 -15.00
N PRO A 44 9.32 -6.59 -14.54
CA PRO A 44 10.14 -6.13 -13.44
C PRO A 44 10.99 -4.94 -13.87
N VAL A 45 10.83 -3.82 -13.18
CA VAL A 45 11.58 -2.58 -13.41
C VAL A 45 12.25 -2.18 -12.10
N GLU A 46 13.54 -1.86 -12.14
CA GLU A 46 14.25 -1.29 -11.00
C GLU A 46 13.55 0.00 -10.53
N VAL A 47 13.14 0.06 -9.26
CA VAL A 47 12.45 1.23 -8.71
C VAL A 47 13.29 2.51 -8.85
N PRO A 48 14.62 2.50 -8.68
CA PRO A 48 15.44 3.68 -8.98
C PRO A 48 15.35 4.17 -10.44
N ASP A 49 15.24 3.25 -11.41
CA ASP A 49 15.08 3.60 -12.83
C ASP A 49 13.67 4.12 -13.10
N LEU A 50 12.65 3.47 -12.53
CA LEU A 50 11.26 3.90 -12.62
C LEU A 50 11.07 5.30 -12.04
N LEU A 51 11.62 5.56 -10.85
CA LEU A 51 11.61 6.88 -10.22
C LEU A 51 12.31 7.92 -11.09
N ARG A 52 13.48 7.62 -11.67
CA ARG A 52 14.15 8.52 -12.62
C ARG A 52 13.27 8.82 -13.85
N GLY A 53 12.61 7.80 -14.40
CA GLY A 53 11.69 7.95 -15.52
C GLY A 53 10.53 8.90 -15.21
N VAL A 54 9.84 8.67 -14.09
CA VAL A 54 8.66 9.48 -13.70
C VAL A 54 9.03 10.89 -13.22
N LEU A 55 10.24 11.10 -12.71
CA LEU A 55 10.73 12.43 -12.30
C LEU A 55 11.32 13.23 -13.47
N SER A 56 11.69 12.57 -14.58
CA SER A 56 12.33 13.22 -15.73
C SER A 56 11.46 14.32 -16.34
N CYS A 57 12.08 15.44 -16.72
CA CYS A 57 11.43 16.54 -17.42
C CYS A 57 11.97 16.61 -18.86
N PRO A 58 11.12 16.86 -19.88
CA PRO A 58 11.60 17.08 -21.26
C PRO A 58 12.49 18.31 -21.40
N VAL A 59 12.38 19.26 -20.47
CA VAL A 59 13.17 20.49 -20.43
C VAL A 59 14.23 20.34 -19.33
N THR A 60 15.49 20.64 -19.67
CA THR A 60 16.59 20.64 -18.70
C THR A 60 16.30 21.62 -17.58
N ALA A 61 16.23 21.11 -16.35
CA ALA A 61 16.05 21.92 -15.15
C ALA A 61 17.41 22.22 -14.50
N GLU A 62 17.61 23.45 -14.06
CA GLU A 62 18.78 23.82 -13.25
C GLU A 62 18.60 23.42 -11.77
N SER A 63 17.35 23.34 -11.32
CA SER A 63 16.99 22.85 -10.00
C SER A 63 15.68 22.07 -10.01
N ILE A 64 15.57 21.10 -9.10
CA ILE A 64 14.41 20.24 -8.92
C ILE A 64 13.93 20.39 -7.48
N GLU A 65 12.70 20.85 -7.29
CA GLU A 65 12.01 20.82 -5.99
C GLU A 65 11.07 19.64 -5.93
N ILE A 66 11.28 18.76 -4.95
CA ILE A 66 10.45 17.59 -4.68
C ILE A 66 9.54 17.91 -3.50
N ILE A 67 8.25 17.99 -3.75
CA ILE A 67 7.23 18.11 -2.70
C ILE A 67 6.74 16.71 -2.37
N HIS A 68 6.89 16.30 -1.12
CA HIS A 68 6.56 14.94 -0.70
C HIS A 68 5.61 14.93 0.51
N PRO A 69 4.92 13.82 0.79
CA PRO A 69 4.04 13.67 1.93
C PRO A 69 4.81 13.84 3.24
N SER A 70 4.26 14.58 4.20
CA SER A 70 5.03 14.91 5.41
C SER A 70 5.25 13.72 6.33
N TRP A 71 4.37 12.71 6.26
CA TRP A 71 4.46 11.48 7.06
C TRP A 71 5.39 10.43 6.46
N TRP A 72 5.99 10.68 5.29
CA TRP A 72 6.89 9.70 4.69
C TRP A 72 8.11 9.44 5.56
N PRO A 73 8.52 8.16 5.70
CA PRO A 73 9.79 7.84 6.33
C PRO A 73 10.94 8.44 5.52
N LYS A 74 12.02 8.81 6.21
CA LYS A 74 13.22 9.41 5.60
C LYS A 74 13.73 8.61 4.40
N ARG A 75 13.67 7.27 4.47
CA ARG A 75 14.05 6.36 3.38
C ARG A 75 13.34 6.66 2.05
N ARG A 76 12.01 6.86 2.06
CA ARG A 76 11.27 7.18 0.82
C ARG A 76 11.70 8.53 0.25
N VAL A 77 11.92 9.52 1.12
CA VAL A 77 12.42 10.84 0.71
C VAL A 77 13.81 10.72 0.09
N GLU A 78 14.72 9.95 0.70
CA GLU A 78 16.06 9.68 0.19
C GLU A 78 16.05 8.98 -1.17
N LEU A 79 15.17 7.99 -1.39
CA LEU A 79 15.05 7.29 -2.67
C LEU A 79 14.65 8.23 -3.82
N VAL A 80 13.63 9.06 -3.61
CA VAL A 80 13.16 10.02 -4.63
C VAL A 80 14.20 11.12 -4.85
N THR A 81 14.88 11.56 -3.79
CA THR A 81 15.98 12.53 -3.88
C THR A 81 17.16 11.98 -4.69
N ALA A 82 17.56 10.73 -4.42
CA ALA A 82 18.63 10.06 -5.16
C ALA A 82 18.28 9.89 -6.65
N ALA A 83 17.03 9.50 -6.94
CA ALA A 83 16.54 9.42 -8.32
C ALA A 83 16.58 10.79 -9.01
N ALA A 84 16.14 11.86 -8.35
CA ALA A 84 16.20 13.22 -8.90
C ALA A 84 17.64 13.70 -9.14
N HIS A 85 18.58 13.40 -8.23
CA HIS A 85 19.99 13.75 -8.44
C HIS A 85 20.58 13.12 -9.70
N GLY A 86 20.12 11.93 -10.07
CA GLY A 86 20.51 11.27 -11.32
C GLY A 86 20.05 11.99 -12.59
N LEU A 87 19.12 12.96 -12.48
CA LEU A 87 18.65 13.80 -13.60
C LEU A 87 19.45 15.10 -13.75
N GLY A 88 20.29 15.44 -12.77
CA GLY A 88 21.07 16.67 -12.72
C GLY A 88 20.36 17.84 -12.02
N GLY A 89 21.08 18.95 -11.86
CA GLY A 89 20.62 20.14 -11.16
C GLY A 89 20.64 20.04 -9.64
N ASP A 90 20.36 21.16 -8.97
CA ASP A 90 20.25 21.21 -7.51
C ASP A 90 18.90 20.63 -7.07
N VAL A 91 18.93 19.60 -6.22
CA VAL A 91 17.71 18.95 -5.70
C VAL A 91 17.42 19.47 -4.29
N VAL A 92 16.20 19.96 -4.09
CA VAL A 92 15.67 20.34 -2.77
C VAL A 92 14.38 19.59 -2.48
N THR A 93 14.21 19.15 -1.24
CA THR A 93 12.96 18.49 -0.81
C THR A 93 12.17 19.40 0.12
N ARG A 94 10.84 19.28 0.06
CA ARG A 94 9.94 20.01 0.94
C ARG A 94 8.77 19.12 1.37
N PRO A 95 8.52 18.96 2.68
CA PRO A 95 7.28 18.34 3.17
C PRO A 95 6.08 19.17 2.74
N ARG A 96 5.02 18.50 2.30
CA ARG A 96 3.79 19.10 1.79
C ARG A 96 3.06 19.92 2.87
N ALA A 97 3.03 19.46 4.13
CA ALA A 97 2.51 20.26 5.24
C ALA A 97 3.29 21.55 5.47
N ARG A 98 4.63 21.55 5.32
CA ARG A 98 5.44 22.77 5.46
C ARG A 98 5.08 23.81 4.39
N LEU A 99 4.86 23.36 3.15
CA LEU A 99 4.42 24.23 2.06
C LEU A 99 3.03 24.81 2.33
N LEU A 100 2.09 23.98 2.78
CA LEU A 100 0.72 24.37 3.04
C LEU A 100 0.59 25.29 4.26
N SER A 101 1.30 24.98 5.35
CA SER A 101 1.39 25.86 6.52
C SER A 101 1.90 27.24 6.15
N ALA A 102 2.95 27.34 5.32
CA ALA A 102 3.49 28.63 4.89
C ALA A 102 2.52 29.39 3.97
N THR A 103 1.84 28.68 3.06
CA THR A 103 0.99 29.29 2.03
C THR A 103 -0.32 29.80 2.61
N PHE A 104 -0.90 29.07 3.56
CA PHE A 104 -2.20 29.38 4.16
C PHE A 104 -2.11 29.93 5.58
N ALA A 105 -0.89 30.18 6.08
CA ALA A 105 -0.64 30.51 7.49
C ALA A 105 -1.32 29.51 8.45
N ALA A 106 -1.31 28.23 8.09
CA ALA A 106 -2.08 27.20 8.78
C ALA A 106 -1.38 26.75 10.07
N ALA A 107 -2.12 26.76 11.17
CA ALA A 107 -1.69 26.24 12.47
C ALA A 107 -1.66 24.70 12.48
N ALA A 108 -2.49 24.06 11.66
CA ALA A 108 -2.43 22.63 11.42
C ALA A 108 -2.72 22.31 9.94
N VAL A 109 -2.09 21.25 9.44
CA VAL A 109 -2.34 20.68 8.12
C VAL A 109 -2.77 19.23 8.28
N VAL A 110 -3.85 18.87 7.60
CA VAL A 110 -4.41 17.51 7.56
C VAL A 110 -4.18 16.97 6.15
N GLU A 111 -3.29 16.01 5.99
CA GLU A 111 -3.03 15.37 4.70
C GLU A 111 -3.74 14.02 4.62
N ILE A 112 -4.63 13.85 3.64
CA ILE A 112 -5.41 12.63 3.45
C ILE A 112 -4.71 11.71 2.43
N ALA A 113 -4.34 10.51 2.86
CA ALA A 113 -3.74 9.46 2.04
C ALA A 113 -4.65 8.23 1.94
N THR A 114 -4.28 7.21 1.16
CA THR A 114 -5.10 6.00 0.97
C THR A 114 -5.33 5.24 2.29
N GLY A 115 -4.29 5.03 3.09
CA GLY A 115 -4.34 4.21 4.30
C GLY A 115 -4.38 4.99 5.62
N LEU A 116 -4.19 6.32 5.61
CA LEU A 116 -4.12 7.14 6.81
C LEU A 116 -4.48 8.60 6.53
N VAL A 117 -4.72 9.35 7.61
CA VAL A 117 -4.76 10.81 7.63
C VAL A 117 -3.65 11.30 8.54
N ALA A 118 -2.72 12.10 8.02
CA ALA A 118 -1.66 12.73 8.80
C ALA A 118 -2.12 14.11 9.26
N VAL A 119 -1.86 14.44 10.53
CA VAL A 119 -2.12 15.76 11.11
C VAL A 119 -0.79 16.32 11.58
N THR A 120 -0.35 17.39 10.93
CA THR A 120 0.87 18.13 11.24
C THR A 120 0.51 19.44 11.93
N GLY A 121 1.12 19.70 13.08
CA GLY A 121 0.90 20.89 13.91
C GLY A 121 1.24 20.63 15.37
N GLY A 122 1.79 21.61 16.08
CA GLY A 122 2.21 21.44 17.48
C GLY A 122 3.37 20.43 17.67
N ALA A 123 3.52 19.91 18.89
CA ALA A 123 4.48 18.85 19.24
C ALA A 123 3.74 17.64 19.86
N PRO A 124 3.97 16.39 19.43
CA PRO A 124 4.87 15.96 18.36
C PRO A 124 4.42 16.48 16.98
N GLU A 125 5.39 16.76 16.12
CA GLU A 125 5.20 17.52 14.87
C GLU A 125 4.18 16.88 13.91
N ILE A 126 4.01 15.55 13.94
CA ILE A 126 3.09 14.80 13.09
C ILE A 126 2.42 13.67 13.89
N SER A 127 1.10 13.54 13.74
CA SER A 127 0.32 12.38 14.21
C SER A 127 -0.44 11.75 13.04
N ALA A 128 -0.72 10.44 13.12
CA ALA A 128 -1.45 9.73 12.08
C ALA A 128 -2.71 9.05 12.64
N GLU A 129 -3.79 9.07 11.87
CA GLU A 129 -5.01 8.29 12.09
C GLU A 129 -5.18 7.29 10.94
N PRO A 130 -5.21 5.97 11.20
CA PRO A 130 -5.51 4.97 10.18
C PRO A 130 -6.88 5.20 9.53
N ARG A 131 -6.98 5.02 8.21
CA ARG A 131 -8.26 5.05 7.48
C ARG A 131 -8.90 3.67 7.44
N ILE A 132 -9.26 3.15 8.61
CA ILE A 132 -9.88 1.83 8.77
C ILE A 132 -11.27 2.03 9.41
N GLY A 133 -12.29 1.35 8.88
CA GLY A 133 -13.65 1.42 9.41
C GLY A 133 -14.49 2.55 8.81
N ALA A 134 -15.48 3.02 9.57
CA ALA A 134 -16.46 3.99 9.09
C ALA A 134 -15.81 5.38 8.91
N PRO A 135 -16.01 6.06 7.75
CA PRO A 135 -15.44 7.39 7.50
C PRO A 135 -15.77 8.43 8.57
N ASP A 136 -16.93 8.32 9.20
CA ASP A 136 -17.41 9.22 10.25
C ASP A 136 -16.58 9.10 11.55
N GLU A 137 -16.17 7.88 11.91
CA GLU A 137 -15.32 7.61 13.07
C GLU A 137 -13.90 8.14 12.85
N VAL A 138 -13.34 7.90 11.66
CA VAL A 138 -12.04 8.45 11.23
C VAL A 138 -12.09 9.98 11.28
N ALA A 139 -13.14 10.60 10.72
CA ALA A 139 -13.31 12.04 10.76
C ALA A 139 -13.38 12.59 12.18
N ALA A 140 -14.07 11.90 13.10
CA ALA A 140 -14.12 12.27 14.51
C ALA A 140 -12.75 12.17 15.18
N ALA A 141 -11.98 11.11 14.89
CA ALA A 141 -10.66 10.91 15.45
C ALA A 141 -9.63 11.93 14.94
N VAL A 142 -9.69 12.30 13.67
CA VAL A 142 -8.87 13.36 13.07
C VAL A 142 -9.25 14.72 13.67
N ALA A 143 -10.53 15.05 13.76
CA ALA A 143 -10.97 16.33 14.33
C ALA A 143 -10.50 16.50 15.78
N ARG A 144 -10.54 15.45 16.60
CA ARG A 144 -9.99 15.48 17.97
C ARG A 144 -8.49 15.79 17.98
N ARG A 145 -7.71 15.21 17.07
CA ARG A 145 -6.27 15.48 16.94
C ARG A 145 -6.01 16.91 16.54
N VAL A 146 -6.73 17.41 15.53
CA VAL A 146 -6.62 18.82 15.10
C VAL A 146 -6.92 19.77 16.25
N VAL A 147 -8.02 19.56 16.98
CA VAL A 147 -8.38 20.38 18.15
C VAL A 147 -7.31 20.34 19.25
N ALA A 148 -6.62 19.21 19.42
CA ALA A 148 -5.54 19.10 20.40
C ALA A 148 -4.28 19.91 20.02
N VAL A 149 -4.06 20.19 18.73
CA VAL A 149 -2.89 20.94 18.25
C VAL A 149 -3.18 22.42 17.98
N VAL A 150 -4.43 22.81 17.73
CA VAL A 150 -4.79 24.22 17.58
C VAL A 150 -5.07 24.86 18.94
N ALA A 151 -4.30 25.89 19.30
CA ALA A 151 -4.42 26.56 20.60
C ALA A 151 -5.64 27.48 20.72
N ASP A 152 -6.01 28.15 19.61
CA ASP A 152 -7.03 29.19 19.58
C ASP A 152 -8.21 28.82 18.70
N ARG A 153 -9.41 29.25 19.12
CA ARG A 153 -10.60 29.17 18.27
C ARG A 153 -10.40 30.04 17.04
N GLY A 154 -10.64 29.46 15.87
CA GLY A 154 -10.49 30.15 14.59
C GLY A 154 -9.07 30.11 14.01
N ALA A 155 -8.16 29.32 14.59
CA ALA A 155 -6.89 28.99 13.94
C ALA A 155 -7.13 28.43 12.53
N ALA A 156 -6.27 28.78 11.58
CA ALA A 156 -6.34 28.29 10.21
C ALA A 156 -5.92 26.82 10.15
N VAL A 157 -6.76 25.99 9.52
CA VAL A 157 -6.51 24.56 9.28
C VAL A 157 -6.67 24.29 7.79
N VAL A 158 -5.68 23.64 7.20
CA VAL A 158 -5.77 23.18 5.80
C VAL A 158 -6.01 21.68 5.79
N ILE A 159 -6.99 21.24 5.02
CA ILE A 159 -7.22 19.83 4.71
C ILE A 159 -6.82 19.61 3.25
N ASP A 160 -5.72 18.91 3.04
CA ASP A 160 -5.25 18.42 1.74
C ASP A 160 -5.93 17.08 1.44
N ALA A 161 -6.81 17.10 0.45
CA ALA A 161 -7.66 16.01 0.02
C ALA A 161 -7.46 15.71 -1.47
N PRO A 162 -6.30 15.12 -1.86
CA PRO A 162 -5.94 14.98 -3.26
C PRO A 162 -6.97 14.18 -4.06
N ALA A 163 -7.33 14.66 -5.26
CA ALA A 163 -8.36 14.04 -6.10
C ALA A 163 -8.05 12.58 -6.49
N GLY A 164 -6.77 12.21 -6.59
CA GLY A 164 -6.31 10.85 -6.88
C GLY A 164 -6.44 9.87 -5.70
N VAL A 165 -6.81 10.33 -4.51
CA VAL A 165 -7.00 9.48 -3.32
C VAL A 165 -8.49 9.18 -3.14
N GLY A 166 -8.86 7.91 -3.36
CA GLY A 166 -10.26 7.46 -3.24
C GLY A 166 -10.89 7.87 -1.91
N GLY A 167 -12.06 8.52 -1.97
CA GLY A 167 -12.83 8.95 -0.80
C GLY A 167 -12.25 10.15 -0.01
N ALA A 168 -11.15 10.77 -0.45
CA ALA A 168 -10.52 11.87 0.26
C ALA A 168 -11.43 13.10 0.40
N GLY A 169 -12.09 13.52 -0.68
CA GLY A 169 -13.02 14.66 -0.64
C GLY A 169 -14.20 14.47 0.31
N ALA A 170 -14.81 13.27 0.30
CA ALA A 170 -15.91 12.95 1.21
C ALA A 170 -15.46 12.96 2.68
N LEU A 171 -14.28 12.41 2.97
CA LEU A 171 -13.69 12.43 4.31
C LEU A 171 -13.32 13.85 4.74
N ALA A 172 -12.81 14.68 3.84
CA ALA A 172 -12.48 16.08 4.10
C ALA A 172 -13.72 16.88 4.51
N VAL A 173 -14.85 16.68 3.84
CA VAL A 173 -16.14 17.29 4.24
C VAL A 173 -16.53 16.87 5.66
N LEU A 174 -16.44 15.59 6.00
CA LEU A 174 -16.77 15.10 7.34
C LEU A 174 -15.85 15.68 8.44
N ILE A 175 -14.57 15.86 8.14
CA ILE A 175 -13.60 16.47 9.05
C ILE A 175 -13.89 17.97 9.20
N ALA A 176 -14.07 18.68 8.08
CA ALA A 176 -14.40 20.11 8.07
C ALA A 176 -15.68 20.39 8.86
N ASP A 177 -16.70 19.55 8.69
CA ASP A 177 -17.98 19.64 9.37
C ASP A 177 -17.88 19.55 10.88
N ARG A 178 -16.94 18.74 11.37
CA ARG A 178 -16.64 18.56 12.80
C ARG A 178 -15.77 19.66 13.39
N LEU A 179 -14.96 20.31 12.55
CA LEU A 179 -14.12 21.44 12.94
C LEU A 179 -14.86 22.78 12.89
N ARG A 180 -16.12 22.81 12.43
CA ARG A 180 -16.94 24.03 12.42
C ARG A 180 -17.01 24.65 13.82
N GLY A 181 -16.67 25.93 13.90
CA GLY A 181 -16.66 26.70 15.15
C GLY A 181 -15.43 26.50 16.03
N ALA A 182 -14.56 25.53 15.72
CA ALA A 182 -13.27 25.33 16.36
C ALA A 182 -12.12 25.95 15.55
N ALA A 183 -12.15 25.83 14.22
CA ALA A 183 -11.09 26.31 13.32
C ALA A 183 -11.66 26.95 12.05
N GLN A 184 -10.83 27.74 11.36
CA GLN A 184 -11.08 28.21 10.00
C GLN A 184 -10.52 27.18 9.02
N VAL A 185 -11.39 26.41 8.37
CA VAL A 185 -10.99 25.25 7.55
C VAL A 185 -10.96 25.62 6.07
N THR A 186 -9.84 25.37 5.42
CA THR A 186 -9.68 25.41 3.97
C THR A 186 -9.43 24.00 3.45
N VAL A 187 -10.24 23.53 2.50
CA VAL A 187 -10.03 22.24 1.83
C VAL A 187 -9.41 22.49 0.46
N ILE A 188 -8.37 21.75 0.12
CA ILE A 188 -7.72 21.77 -1.19
C ILE A 188 -7.62 20.35 -1.74
N ASP A 189 -7.65 20.20 -3.05
CA ASP A 189 -7.45 18.95 -3.78
C ASP A 189 -6.18 18.95 -4.64
N GLU A 190 -5.60 20.13 -4.87
CA GLU A 190 -4.35 20.35 -5.59
C GLU A 190 -3.46 21.37 -4.84
N LEU A 191 -2.14 21.25 -5.01
CA LEU A 191 -1.25 22.25 -4.44
C LEU A 191 -1.34 23.57 -5.21
N PRO A 192 -1.26 24.70 -4.51
CA PRO A 192 -1.22 26.01 -5.16
C PRO A 192 0.03 26.09 -6.03
N ALA A 193 -0.14 26.57 -7.27
CA ALA A 193 0.96 26.77 -8.20
C ALA A 193 2.07 27.62 -7.54
N ALA A 194 3.27 27.05 -7.44
CA ALA A 194 4.40 27.70 -6.82
C ALA A 194 4.75 28.99 -7.57
N ARG A 195 4.33 30.15 -7.07
CA ARG A 195 4.96 31.42 -7.44
C ARG A 195 6.34 31.41 -6.80
N GLY A 196 7.39 31.57 -7.59
CA GLY A 196 8.79 31.46 -7.15
C GLY A 196 9.04 32.21 -5.85
N VAL A 197 9.13 31.47 -4.75
CA VAL A 197 9.61 31.98 -3.47
C VAL A 197 11.11 31.71 -3.42
N GLU A 198 11.84 32.81 -3.21
CA GLU A 198 13.29 32.90 -3.04
C GLU A 198 13.80 31.91 -1.99
N ALA A 199 14.95 31.30 -2.28
CA ALA A 199 15.55 30.27 -1.44
C ALA A 199 15.82 30.81 -0.03
N ALA A 200 15.08 30.31 0.96
CA ALA A 200 15.44 30.50 2.36
C ALA A 200 16.73 29.73 2.65
N ARG A 201 17.75 30.45 3.11
CA ARG A 201 19.08 30.00 3.53
C ARG A 201 18.99 28.77 4.46
N PRO A 202 19.89 27.79 4.34
CA PRO A 202 19.95 26.68 5.29
C PRO A 202 20.27 27.19 6.70
N PRO A 203 19.64 26.65 7.76
CA PRO A 203 20.08 26.88 9.13
C PRO A 203 21.43 26.19 9.38
N ASP A 204 22.28 26.86 10.15
CA ASP A 204 23.60 26.43 10.59
C ASP A 204 23.52 25.10 11.37
N PRO A 205 24.47 24.15 11.19
CA PRO A 205 24.51 22.95 12.00
C PRO A 205 25.29 23.28 13.28
N ASP A 206 24.62 23.40 14.41
CA ASP A 206 25.22 23.16 15.73
C ASP A 206 24.16 23.21 16.83
N LEU A 207 23.59 22.06 17.18
CA LEU A 207 23.09 21.79 18.53
C LEU A 207 23.30 20.31 18.85
N GLU A 208 24.40 20.04 19.56
CA GLU A 208 24.68 18.75 20.20
C GLU A 208 23.49 18.28 21.06
N PRO A 209 23.03 17.03 20.94
CA PRO A 209 22.10 16.45 21.90
C PRO A 209 22.83 16.15 23.22
N ALA A 210 22.34 16.74 24.31
CA ALA A 210 22.83 16.48 25.65
C ALA A 210 22.68 14.99 26.01
N ARG A 211 23.81 14.38 26.39
CA ARG A 211 23.91 13.00 26.89
C ARG A 211 23.12 12.84 28.20
N ALA A 212 22.23 11.86 28.26
CA ALA A 212 21.66 11.36 29.51
C ALA A 212 22.27 9.97 29.84
N ASP A 213 22.91 9.89 31.01
CA ASP A 213 23.64 8.76 31.59
C ASP A 213 22.69 7.62 32.02
N PRO A 214 23.07 6.32 31.90
CA PRO A 214 22.22 5.21 32.29
C PRO A 214 22.55 4.74 33.71
N ARG A 215 21.52 4.56 34.56
CA ARG A 215 21.69 3.86 35.84
C ARG A 215 20.76 2.65 35.94
N ARG A 216 21.38 1.48 35.83
CA ARG A 216 20.89 0.14 36.22
C ARG A 216 20.43 0.13 37.68
N ARG A 217 19.41 -0.68 38.01
CA ARG A 217 19.45 -1.79 38.99
C ARG A 217 18.31 -2.82 38.71
N LEU A 218 18.69 -4.11 38.73
CA LEU A 218 17.87 -5.35 38.77
C LEU A 218 17.72 -5.78 40.27
N PRO A 219 17.26 -7.00 40.68
CA PRO A 219 16.17 -7.93 40.28
C PRO A 219 15.24 -8.34 41.46
N LEU A 220 14.07 -8.98 41.21
CA LEU A 220 13.47 -10.09 42.03
C LEU A 220 12.19 -10.64 41.31
N ALA A 221 12.17 -11.83 40.70
CA ALA A 221 11.95 -13.20 41.18
C ALA A 221 10.47 -13.68 41.33
N VAL A 222 10.14 -14.67 40.47
CA VAL A 222 9.36 -15.93 40.69
C VAL A 222 7.91 -15.90 41.18
N ALA A 223 6.99 -16.46 40.37
CA ALA A 223 6.07 -17.52 40.79
C ALA A 223 5.43 -18.25 39.57
N VAL A 224 5.49 -19.58 39.62
CA VAL A 224 4.84 -20.56 38.73
C VAL A 224 3.41 -20.83 39.23
N ALA A 225 2.45 -20.98 38.33
CA ALA A 225 1.21 -21.71 38.60
C ALA A 225 0.71 -22.42 37.32
N LEU A 226 0.78 -23.75 37.35
CA LEU A 226 0.12 -24.68 36.41
C LEU A 226 -1.37 -24.75 36.75
N ALA A 227 -2.22 -24.64 35.73
CA ALA A 227 -3.61 -25.08 35.81
C ALA A 227 -3.94 -25.89 34.55
N VAL A 228 -4.05 -27.20 34.72
CA VAL A 228 -4.56 -28.14 33.72
C VAL A 228 -6.08 -28.16 33.88
N ILE A 229 -6.81 -27.73 32.84
CA ILE A 229 -8.24 -27.96 32.72
C ILE A 229 -8.45 -28.85 31.50
N ALA A 230 -8.85 -30.10 31.76
CA ALA A 230 -9.35 -31.01 30.74
C ALA A 230 -10.84 -30.71 30.50
N VAL A 231 -11.18 -30.22 29.31
CA VAL A 231 -12.55 -30.20 28.80
C VAL A 231 -12.66 -31.25 27.70
N GLY A 232 -13.57 -32.20 27.90
CA GLY A 232 -13.80 -33.31 26.98
C GLY A 232 -14.35 -32.83 25.63
N LEU A 233 -13.70 -33.26 24.55
CA LEU A 233 -14.18 -33.10 23.19
C LEU A 233 -15.40 -34.02 22.97
N ARG A 234 -16.58 -33.43 22.80
CA ARG A 234 -17.65 -34.06 22.04
C ARG A 234 -17.41 -33.76 20.56
N VAL A 235 -16.89 -34.75 19.83
CA VAL A 235 -16.85 -34.70 18.37
C VAL A 235 -18.28 -34.91 17.87
N GLN A 236 -18.97 -33.81 17.59
CA GLN A 236 -20.14 -33.82 16.73
C GLN A 236 -19.61 -33.90 15.29
N HIS A 237 -19.80 -35.05 14.65
CA HIS A 237 -19.59 -35.16 13.20
C HIS A 237 -20.74 -34.42 12.54
N ASP A 238 -20.49 -33.21 12.05
CA ASP A 238 -21.40 -32.58 11.12
C ASP A 238 -21.40 -33.36 9.79
N PRO A 239 -22.56 -33.57 9.16
CA PRO A 239 -22.64 -34.17 7.84
C PRO A 239 -21.90 -33.29 6.80
N PRO A 240 -21.43 -33.87 5.69
CA PRO A 240 -20.69 -33.12 4.67
C PRO A 240 -21.52 -31.94 4.16
N PRO A 241 -20.94 -30.72 4.06
CA PRO A 241 -21.66 -29.59 3.49
C PRO A 241 -22.08 -29.92 2.05
N GLU A 242 -23.34 -29.66 1.72
CA GLU A 242 -23.82 -29.69 0.34
C GLU A 242 -22.89 -28.84 -0.55
N PRO A 243 -22.60 -29.25 -1.79
CA PRO A 243 -21.66 -28.53 -2.65
C PRO A 243 -22.14 -27.10 -2.81
N ALA A 244 -21.36 -26.16 -2.26
CA ALA A 244 -21.63 -24.73 -2.36
C ALA A 244 -21.87 -24.38 -3.83
N ALA A 245 -22.97 -23.70 -4.11
CA ALA A 245 -23.28 -23.25 -5.46
C ALA A 245 -22.11 -22.42 -6.00
N VAL A 246 -21.60 -22.75 -7.19
CA VAL A 246 -20.46 -22.06 -7.80
C VAL A 246 -20.92 -21.06 -8.86
N THR A 247 -20.20 -19.95 -8.98
CA THR A 247 -20.38 -18.95 -10.04
C THR A 247 -19.06 -18.67 -10.74
N ASN A 248 -19.12 -18.18 -11.99
CA ASN A 248 -17.93 -17.77 -12.73
C ASN A 248 -17.61 -16.30 -12.41
N LEU A 249 -16.51 -16.08 -11.70
CA LEU A 249 -15.89 -14.77 -11.57
C LEU A 249 -15.07 -14.49 -12.83
N VAL A 250 -15.41 -13.41 -13.52
CA VAL A 250 -14.60 -12.88 -14.62
C VAL A 250 -13.87 -11.63 -14.11
N GLU A 251 -12.54 -11.68 -14.15
CA GLU A 251 -11.68 -10.54 -13.85
C GLU A 251 -10.68 -10.36 -15.00
N GLY A 252 -10.73 -9.21 -15.67
CA GLY A 252 -9.85 -8.92 -16.80
C GLY A 252 -9.91 -10.01 -17.88
N ARG A 253 -8.78 -10.68 -18.12
CA ARG A 253 -8.67 -11.77 -19.09
C ARG A 253 -8.82 -13.15 -18.47
N VAL A 254 -9.22 -13.26 -17.21
CA VAL A 254 -9.28 -14.53 -16.48
C VAL A 254 -10.71 -14.81 -16.03
N THR A 255 -11.10 -16.08 -16.09
CA THR A 255 -12.31 -16.57 -15.43
C THR A 255 -11.97 -17.69 -14.46
N VAL A 256 -12.60 -17.68 -13.29
CA VAL A 256 -12.40 -18.64 -12.20
C VAL A 256 -13.75 -18.97 -11.58
N GLN A 257 -13.99 -20.24 -11.20
CA GLN A 257 -15.17 -20.60 -10.42
C GLN A 257 -14.93 -20.34 -8.94
N VAL A 258 -15.86 -19.62 -8.33
CA VAL A 258 -15.84 -19.24 -6.91
C VAL A 258 -17.19 -19.55 -6.27
N PRO A 259 -17.28 -19.72 -4.94
CA PRO A 259 -18.58 -19.91 -4.30
C PRO A 259 -19.49 -18.69 -4.52
N ALA A 260 -20.74 -18.95 -4.87
CA ALA A 260 -21.70 -17.91 -5.26
C ALA A 260 -22.18 -17.04 -4.09
N ASP A 261 -22.07 -17.55 -2.87
CA ASP A 261 -22.43 -16.89 -1.63
C ASP A 261 -21.27 -16.08 -1.01
N TRP A 262 -20.07 -16.16 -1.59
CA TRP A 262 -18.91 -15.42 -1.10
C TRP A 262 -18.88 -14.00 -1.67
N SER A 263 -18.46 -13.06 -0.83
CA SER A 263 -18.41 -11.64 -1.21
C SER A 263 -17.16 -11.32 -2.02
N LEU A 264 -17.29 -10.47 -3.05
CA LEU A 264 -16.19 -10.06 -3.91
C LEU A 264 -15.70 -8.67 -3.53
N ARG A 265 -14.38 -8.53 -3.38
CA ARG A 265 -13.70 -7.26 -3.15
C ARG A 265 -12.53 -7.11 -4.11
N ARG A 266 -12.53 -6.05 -4.91
CA ARG A 266 -11.37 -5.71 -5.74
C ARG A 266 -10.41 -4.88 -4.92
N VAL A 267 -9.18 -5.37 -4.80
CA VAL A 267 -8.06 -4.65 -4.21
C VAL A 267 -7.19 -4.21 -5.37
N THR A 268 -7.41 -2.97 -5.80
CA THR A 268 -6.67 -2.34 -6.91
C THR A 268 -5.56 -1.41 -6.42
N ALA A 269 -5.40 -1.28 -5.09
CA ALA A 269 -4.41 -0.45 -4.44
C ALA A 269 -4.13 -1.00 -3.03
N GLY A 270 -2.93 -0.78 -2.51
CA GLY A 270 -2.48 -1.29 -1.21
C GLY A 270 -1.31 -2.28 -1.35
N PRO A 271 -0.80 -2.84 -0.25
CA PRO A 271 0.33 -3.76 -0.30
C PRO A 271 -0.01 -5.08 -1.02
N GLY A 272 0.94 -5.55 -1.83
CA GLY A 272 0.83 -6.75 -2.65
C GLY A 272 0.11 -6.51 -3.98
N SER A 273 0.17 -7.48 -4.89
CA SER A 273 -0.40 -7.35 -6.23
C SER A 273 -1.90 -7.04 -6.20
N ALA A 274 -2.34 -6.25 -7.19
CA ALA A 274 -3.75 -6.04 -7.47
C ALA A 274 -4.46 -7.39 -7.64
N ARG A 275 -5.55 -7.56 -6.93
CA ARG A 275 -6.21 -8.86 -6.75
C ARG A 275 -7.69 -8.71 -6.53
N VAL A 276 -8.42 -9.74 -6.91
CA VAL A 276 -9.77 -9.95 -6.43
C VAL A 276 -9.70 -10.83 -5.20
N GLU A 277 -10.34 -10.39 -4.13
CA GLU A 277 -10.54 -11.14 -2.92
C GLU A 277 -11.97 -11.66 -2.88
N VAL A 278 -12.11 -12.97 -2.69
CA VAL A 278 -13.39 -13.65 -2.55
C VAL A 278 -13.47 -14.13 -1.11
N VAL A 279 -14.32 -13.52 -0.31
CA VAL A 279 -14.31 -13.65 1.16
C VAL A 279 -15.52 -14.45 1.61
N SER A 280 -15.27 -15.47 2.43
CA SER A 280 -16.32 -16.29 3.03
C SER A 280 -17.26 -15.44 3.90
N PRO A 281 -18.58 -15.67 3.84
CA PRO A 281 -19.53 -15.00 4.71
C PRO A 281 -19.46 -15.47 6.16
N THR A 282 -18.85 -16.62 6.44
CA THR A 282 -18.82 -17.25 7.77
C THR A 282 -17.52 -17.03 8.54
N ASP A 283 -16.38 -16.89 7.86
CA ASP A 283 -15.10 -16.52 8.48
C ASP A 283 -14.30 -15.64 7.50
N PRO A 284 -14.06 -14.35 7.80
CA PRO A 284 -13.35 -13.44 6.91
C PRO A 284 -11.88 -13.81 6.70
N ARG A 285 -11.32 -14.74 7.49
CA ARG A 285 -9.98 -15.29 7.27
C ARG A 285 -9.93 -16.31 6.15
N LEU A 286 -11.06 -16.95 5.82
CA LEU A 286 -11.20 -17.87 4.70
C LEU A 286 -11.48 -17.08 3.43
N MET A 287 -10.48 -17.01 2.55
CA MET A 287 -10.52 -16.14 1.39
C MET A 287 -9.74 -16.74 0.20
N LEU A 288 -10.23 -16.48 -1.01
CA LEU A 288 -9.46 -16.66 -2.23
C LEU A 288 -8.90 -15.31 -2.71
N HIS A 289 -7.65 -15.31 -3.13
CA HIS A 289 -7.01 -14.24 -3.89
C HIS A 289 -6.87 -14.67 -5.34
N VAL A 290 -7.30 -13.83 -6.27
CA VAL A 290 -7.11 -14.03 -7.71
C VAL A 290 -6.29 -12.87 -8.26
N THR A 291 -5.10 -13.18 -8.75
CA THR A 291 -4.22 -12.23 -9.43
C THR A 291 -4.03 -12.64 -10.88
N GLN A 292 -3.73 -11.67 -11.74
CA GLN A 292 -3.35 -11.94 -13.13
C GLN A 292 -2.21 -11.03 -13.56
N ALA A 293 -1.32 -11.55 -14.40
CA ALA A 293 -0.29 -10.80 -15.07
C ALA A 293 -0.16 -11.32 -16.51
N PRO A 294 0.28 -10.50 -17.48
CA PRO A 294 0.72 -11.02 -18.77
C PRO A 294 1.80 -12.10 -18.59
N ALA A 295 1.75 -13.13 -19.42
CA ALA A 295 2.83 -14.09 -19.60
C ALA A 295 3.12 -14.08 -21.10
N GLY A 296 4.31 -13.65 -21.52
CA GLY A 296 4.67 -13.41 -22.92
C GLY A 296 4.84 -14.69 -23.75
N GLY A 297 4.01 -15.72 -23.52
CA GLY A 297 4.27 -17.10 -23.93
C GLY A 297 5.19 -17.86 -22.98
N ASP A 298 5.38 -17.33 -21.76
CA ASP A 298 6.29 -17.91 -20.77
C ASP A 298 5.87 -19.32 -20.36
N THR A 299 6.86 -20.17 -20.13
CA THR A 299 6.65 -21.48 -19.51
C THR A 299 6.58 -21.34 -17.99
N LEU A 300 6.03 -22.34 -17.29
CA LEU A 300 6.05 -22.36 -15.82
C LEU A 300 7.48 -22.20 -15.25
N ALA A 301 8.48 -22.77 -15.91
CA ALA A 301 9.89 -22.61 -15.51
C ALA A 301 10.36 -21.15 -15.64
N ALA A 302 10.00 -20.47 -16.73
CA ALA A 302 10.37 -19.08 -16.97
C ALA A 302 9.76 -18.11 -15.93
N ILE A 303 8.57 -18.42 -15.39
CA ILE A 303 7.98 -17.63 -14.30
C ILE A 303 8.51 -18.02 -12.91
N ALA A 304 9.04 -19.24 -12.76
CA ALA A 304 9.52 -19.74 -11.48
C ALA A 304 10.84 -19.08 -11.06
N GLU A 305 11.77 -18.86 -12.00
CA GLU A 305 13.08 -18.25 -11.69
C GLU A 305 12.98 -16.83 -11.11
N PRO A 306 12.16 -15.90 -11.64
CA PRO A 306 11.95 -14.61 -11.00
C PRO A 306 11.28 -14.71 -9.63
N LEU A 307 10.30 -15.61 -9.45
CA LEU A 307 9.63 -15.83 -8.17
C LEU A 307 10.60 -16.36 -7.11
N GLN A 308 11.46 -17.30 -7.49
CA GLN A 308 12.47 -17.86 -6.59
C GLN A 308 13.45 -16.79 -6.12
N ARG A 309 13.98 -15.98 -7.05
CA ARG A 309 14.87 -14.87 -6.70
C ARG A 309 14.20 -13.85 -5.78
N ALA A 310 12.92 -13.53 -6.02
CA ALA A 310 12.17 -12.63 -5.16
C ALA A 310 12.01 -13.19 -3.73
N MET A 311 11.76 -14.50 -3.59
CA MET A 311 11.65 -15.14 -2.27
C MET A 311 13.00 -15.23 -1.56
N GLU A 312 14.08 -15.52 -2.29
CA GLU A 312 15.45 -15.55 -1.73
C GLU A 312 15.86 -14.17 -1.19
N LEU A 313 15.48 -13.09 -1.87
CA LEU A 313 15.68 -11.73 -1.38
C LEU A 313 14.81 -11.44 -0.16
N ALA A 314 13.52 -11.81 -0.20
CA ALA A 314 12.59 -11.58 0.91
C ALA A 314 13.00 -12.33 2.19
N GLU A 315 13.63 -13.50 2.09
CA GLU A 315 14.11 -14.27 3.24
C GLU A 315 15.20 -13.53 4.04
N ALA A 316 15.99 -12.66 3.39
CA ALA A 316 17.01 -11.86 4.07
C ALA A 316 16.39 -10.79 4.99
N ASP A 317 15.28 -10.19 4.56
CA ASP A 317 14.63 -9.08 5.25
C ASP A 317 13.49 -9.52 6.19
N ALA A 318 12.78 -10.60 5.82
CA ALA A 318 11.64 -11.14 6.55
C ALA A 318 11.64 -12.69 6.54
N PRO A 319 12.49 -13.32 7.38
CA PRO A 319 12.65 -14.77 7.38
C PRO A 319 11.36 -15.53 7.67
N GLY A 320 11.13 -16.61 6.93
CA GLY A 320 10.00 -17.52 7.15
C GLY A 320 8.65 -17.02 6.65
N VAL A 321 8.64 -15.87 5.95
CA VAL A 321 7.44 -15.36 5.28
C VAL A 321 7.06 -16.22 4.09
N PHE A 322 8.00 -16.57 3.22
CA PHE A 322 7.74 -17.39 2.04
C PHE A 322 8.41 -18.74 2.23
N VAL A 323 7.61 -19.80 2.29
CA VAL A 323 8.09 -21.17 2.57
C VAL A 323 7.53 -22.16 1.56
N GLY A 324 8.19 -23.32 1.42
CA GLY A 324 7.69 -24.42 0.60
C GLY A 324 7.63 -24.12 -0.91
N PHE A 325 8.54 -23.29 -1.42
CA PHE A 325 8.62 -22.98 -2.84
C PHE A 325 8.89 -24.24 -3.68
N ALA A 326 8.03 -24.50 -4.65
CA ALA A 326 8.19 -25.57 -5.63
C ALA A 326 8.06 -24.99 -7.06
N PRO A 327 9.17 -24.84 -7.81
CA PRO A 327 9.18 -24.21 -9.14
C PRO A 327 8.50 -25.05 -10.22
N ALA A 328 8.33 -26.35 -9.99
CA ALA A 328 7.67 -27.29 -10.90
C ALA A 328 6.69 -28.19 -10.11
N GLY A 329 5.87 -27.54 -9.27
CA GLY A 329 4.87 -28.21 -8.45
C GLY A 329 3.58 -28.53 -9.21
N SER A 330 2.57 -28.92 -8.44
CA SER A 330 1.22 -29.11 -8.93
C SER A 330 0.20 -28.69 -7.87
N SER A 331 -0.90 -28.10 -8.29
CA SER A 331 -2.04 -27.81 -7.42
C SER A 331 -3.34 -28.23 -8.10
N ALA A 332 -4.19 -28.95 -7.36
CA ALA A 332 -5.46 -29.50 -7.86
C ALA A 332 -5.35 -30.25 -9.21
N GLY A 333 -4.25 -30.97 -9.42
CA GLY A 333 -3.98 -31.72 -10.65
C GLY A 333 -3.44 -30.90 -11.83
N ARG A 334 -3.14 -29.61 -11.63
CA ARG A 334 -2.55 -28.74 -12.65
C ARG A 334 -1.09 -28.45 -12.36
N PRO A 335 -0.22 -28.43 -13.38
CA PRO A 335 1.14 -27.88 -13.24
C PRO A 335 1.10 -26.44 -12.74
N ALA A 336 1.88 -26.14 -11.69
CA ALA A 336 1.88 -24.83 -11.04
C ALA A 336 3.23 -24.56 -10.37
N VAL A 337 3.60 -23.29 -10.25
CA VAL A 337 4.56 -22.87 -9.22
C VAL A 337 3.79 -22.72 -7.92
N THR A 338 4.24 -23.37 -6.85
CA THR A 338 3.55 -23.31 -5.55
C THR A 338 4.46 -22.79 -4.45
N TYR A 339 3.89 -22.06 -3.51
CA TYR A 339 4.57 -21.61 -2.30
C TYR A 339 3.54 -21.22 -1.25
N ARG A 340 3.97 -21.08 -0.01
CA ARG A 340 3.16 -20.62 1.11
C ARG A 340 3.67 -19.29 1.62
N GLU A 341 2.78 -18.33 1.78
CA GLU A 341 3.04 -17.06 2.44
C GLU A 341 2.50 -17.10 3.87
N VAL A 342 3.32 -16.84 4.87
CA VAL A 342 2.96 -16.87 6.30
C VAL A 342 2.98 -15.44 6.84
N ARG A 343 1.86 -15.02 7.43
CA ARG A 343 1.65 -13.69 8.02
C ARG A 343 0.94 -13.83 9.36
N ASP A 344 0.92 -12.76 10.15
CA ASP A 344 0.39 -12.79 11.53
C ASP A 344 -0.98 -13.50 11.64
N GLY A 345 -0.98 -14.72 12.17
CA GLY A 345 -2.17 -15.53 12.44
C GLY A 345 -2.88 -16.12 11.23
N HIS A 346 -2.30 -16.08 10.03
CA HIS A 346 -2.86 -16.70 8.81
C HIS A 346 -1.77 -17.06 7.81
N HIS A 347 -2.12 -17.86 6.81
CA HIS A 347 -1.23 -18.13 5.70
C HIS A 347 -2.01 -18.17 4.39
N VAL A 348 -1.28 -18.02 3.28
CA VAL A 348 -1.81 -18.11 1.93
C VAL A 348 -1.05 -19.17 1.17
N ASP A 349 -1.75 -20.22 0.75
CA ASP A 349 -1.21 -21.23 -0.18
C ASP A 349 -1.40 -20.74 -1.61
N TRP A 350 -0.31 -20.42 -2.28
CA TRP A 350 -0.30 -19.90 -3.64
C TRP A 350 -0.09 -21.00 -4.66
N ALA A 351 -0.92 -20.98 -5.71
CA ALA A 351 -0.74 -21.73 -6.94
C ALA A 351 -0.70 -20.75 -8.12
N VAL A 352 0.46 -20.67 -8.77
CA VAL A 352 0.67 -19.81 -9.94
C VAL A 352 0.66 -20.67 -11.20
N LEU A 353 -0.29 -20.37 -12.07
CA LEU A 353 -0.60 -21.11 -13.29
C LEU A 353 -0.25 -20.23 -14.49
N VAL A 354 0.11 -20.86 -15.61
CA VAL A 354 0.13 -20.19 -16.91
C VAL A 354 -0.96 -20.79 -17.77
N ASP A 355 -1.83 -19.94 -18.29
CA ASP A 355 -2.83 -20.31 -19.28
C ASP A 355 -2.83 -19.29 -20.42
N ARG A 356 -2.52 -19.77 -21.62
CA ARG A 356 -2.27 -18.92 -22.80
C ARG A 356 -1.22 -17.83 -22.49
N ALA A 357 -1.56 -16.56 -22.72
CA ALA A 357 -0.67 -15.42 -22.49
C ALA A 357 -0.93 -14.73 -21.13
N VAL A 358 -1.39 -15.48 -20.13
CA VAL A 358 -1.73 -14.97 -18.80
C VAL A 358 -1.14 -15.88 -17.72
N ARG A 359 -0.40 -15.27 -16.81
CA ARG A 359 -0.03 -15.86 -15.52
C ARG A 359 -1.16 -15.57 -14.53
N ILE A 360 -1.71 -16.61 -13.92
CA ILE A 360 -2.85 -16.55 -13.01
C ILE A 360 -2.37 -17.01 -11.64
N GLY A 361 -2.45 -16.16 -10.62
CA GLY A 361 -2.18 -16.54 -9.24
C GLY A 361 -3.47 -16.80 -8.48
N ILE A 362 -3.60 -17.99 -7.90
CA ILE A 362 -4.68 -18.34 -6.97
C ILE A 362 -4.06 -18.50 -5.59
N GLY A 363 -4.40 -17.62 -4.66
CA GLY A 363 -3.96 -17.66 -3.26
C GLY A 363 -5.10 -18.11 -2.37
N CYS A 364 -4.88 -19.14 -1.57
CA CYS A 364 -5.89 -19.70 -0.67
C CYS A 364 -5.53 -19.36 0.77
N GLN A 365 -6.24 -18.40 1.36
CA GLN A 365 -5.95 -17.89 2.68
C GLN A 365 -6.78 -18.57 3.76
N SER A 366 -6.12 -19.08 4.80
CA SER A 366 -6.73 -19.68 5.98
C SER A 366 -6.01 -19.28 7.27
N GLY A 367 -6.71 -19.41 8.40
CA GLY A 367 -6.07 -19.44 9.73
C GLY A 367 -5.40 -20.80 10.00
N PRO A 368 -4.69 -20.96 11.14
CA PRO A 368 -3.94 -22.18 11.47
C PRO A 368 -4.78 -23.48 11.45
N ASP A 369 -6.08 -23.38 11.73
CA ASP A 369 -7.01 -24.52 11.81
C ASP A 369 -8.02 -24.55 10.64
N GLY A 370 -7.85 -23.69 9.62
CA GLY A 370 -8.86 -23.43 8.58
C GLY A 370 -8.68 -24.19 7.26
N ASP A 371 -7.61 -24.96 7.11
CA ASP A 371 -7.16 -25.49 5.81
C ASP A 371 -8.18 -26.44 5.18
N ASP A 372 -8.78 -27.33 5.98
CA ASP A 372 -9.73 -28.32 5.48
C ASP A 372 -11.03 -27.71 4.97
N ALA A 373 -11.46 -26.58 5.55
CA ALA A 373 -12.68 -25.88 5.14
C ALA A 373 -12.50 -25.16 3.79
N LEU A 374 -11.29 -24.66 3.50
CA LEU A 374 -11.00 -23.93 2.27
C LEU A 374 -10.56 -24.84 1.12
N ARG A 375 -10.02 -26.03 1.42
CA ARG A 375 -9.38 -26.93 0.45
C ARG A 375 -10.24 -27.20 -0.78
N ALA A 376 -11.51 -27.57 -0.62
CA ALA A 376 -12.39 -27.87 -1.75
C ALA A 376 -12.64 -26.65 -2.65
N VAL A 377 -12.79 -25.47 -2.05
CA VAL A 377 -12.98 -24.18 -2.73
C VAL A 377 -11.71 -23.80 -3.49
N CYS A 378 -10.55 -23.92 -2.83
CA CYS A 378 -9.24 -23.65 -3.41
C CYS A 378 -8.97 -24.53 -4.63
N GLU A 379 -9.17 -25.85 -4.48
CA GLU A 379 -8.95 -26.79 -5.57
C GLU A 379 -9.88 -26.53 -6.76
N GLN A 380 -11.13 -26.14 -6.51
CA GLN A 380 -12.07 -25.78 -7.57
C GLN A 380 -11.65 -24.52 -8.32
N ALA A 381 -11.20 -23.49 -7.59
CA ALA A 381 -10.68 -22.27 -8.18
C ALA A 381 -9.46 -22.58 -9.06
N VAL A 382 -8.50 -23.35 -8.54
CA VAL A 382 -7.31 -23.77 -9.31
C VAL A 382 -7.69 -24.58 -10.54
N ARG A 383 -8.59 -25.57 -10.44
CA ARG A 383 -9.02 -26.39 -11.59
C ARG A 383 -9.69 -25.57 -12.68
N SER A 384 -10.51 -24.59 -12.28
CA SER A 384 -11.35 -23.81 -13.21
C SER A 384 -10.67 -22.57 -13.77
N ALA A 385 -9.59 -22.08 -13.18
CA ALA A 385 -8.93 -20.84 -13.60
C ALA A 385 -8.36 -20.92 -15.03
N HIS A 386 -8.88 -20.13 -15.95
CA HIS A 386 -8.35 -20.07 -17.32
C HIS A 386 -8.47 -18.66 -17.89
N ALA A 387 -7.65 -18.35 -18.87
CA ALA A 387 -7.79 -17.10 -19.59
C ALA A 387 -9.04 -17.14 -20.50
N LEU A 388 -9.60 -15.98 -20.83
CA LEU A 388 -10.60 -15.86 -21.88
C LEU A 388 -9.89 -15.79 -23.24
N GLY A 389 -10.47 -16.43 -24.25
CA GLY A 389 -9.96 -16.30 -25.62
C GLY A 389 -10.11 -14.86 -26.12
N LEU A 390 -9.13 -14.38 -26.90
CA LEU A 390 -9.33 -13.18 -27.70
C LEU A 390 -10.46 -13.47 -28.71
N PRO A 391 -11.43 -12.56 -28.93
CA PRO A 391 -12.30 -12.69 -30.08
C PRO A 391 -11.43 -12.70 -31.35
N PRO A 392 -11.78 -13.48 -32.38
CA PRO A 392 -11.05 -13.44 -33.64
C PRO A 392 -11.05 -12.00 -34.17
N ALA A 393 -9.87 -11.49 -34.52
CA ALA A 393 -9.75 -10.21 -35.20
C ALA A 393 -10.63 -10.25 -36.46
N SER A 394 -11.62 -9.37 -36.52
CA SER A 394 -12.52 -9.20 -37.67
C SER A 394 -11.86 -8.36 -38.75
#